data_AF-A0A9N9KGS7-F1
#
_entry.id   AF-A0A9N9KGS7-F1
#
_cell.length_a   1.000
_cell.length_b   1.000
_cell.length_c   1.000
_cell.angle_alpha   90.00
_cell.angle_beta   90.00
_cell.angle_gamma   90.00
#
_symmetry.space_group_name_H-M   'P 1'
#
loop_
_entity.id
_entity.type
_entity.pdbx_description
1 polymer ?
#
loop_
_entity_poly.entity_id
_entity_poly.type
_entity_poly.pdbx_seq_one_letter_code
_entity_poly.pdbx_strand_id
1 'polypeptide(L)'
;TTSNYETATFASKTEWRVRAISSTNLHLRTNHIYVNAEDIRDTGYTYVLPKNLLKRFIQIADLRTQIAAYMYGISPRDNTQVKEIRALVIVPQYGTHQSVHLPNMMPEHEYIKDFEPLGLIVTQPFETAQLSPSILCLHAKIVAENKNWDGDKT
;
A
#
# COMPACT_ATOMS: atom_id res chain seq x y z
N THR A 1 8.75 32.47 43.13
CA THR A 1 9.46 31.38 42.42
C THR A 1 8.81 30.10 42.88
N THR A 2 8.02 29.35 42.10
CA THR A 2 8.00 29.01 40.67
C THR A 2 6.54 28.85 40.19
N SER A 3 6.27 29.01 38.89
CA SER A 3 4.94 28.92 38.26
C SER A 3 4.66 27.48 37.79
N ASN A 4 3.39 27.02 37.86
CA ASN A 4 2.90 25.70 37.39
C ASN A 4 3.33 25.30 35.96
N TYR A 5 3.88 26.23 35.17
CA TYR A 5 4.45 25.94 33.86
C TYR A 5 5.62 24.94 33.90
N GLU A 6 6.35 24.85 35.02
CA GLU A 6 7.53 23.99 35.15
C GLU A 6 7.21 22.52 35.52
N THR A 7 5.94 22.21 35.82
CA THR A 7 5.47 20.84 36.16
C THR A 7 4.71 20.16 35.03
N ALA A 8 4.75 20.69 33.80
CA ALA A 8 4.30 19.96 32.63
C ALA A 8 5.33 18.86 32.28
N THR A 9 5.26 17.73 32.98
CA THR A 9 5.95 16.52 32.56
C THR A 9 5.45 16.17 31.15
N PHE A 10 6.30 16.36 30.15
CA PHE A 10 6.03 15.91 28.78
C PHE A 10 5.95 14.39 28.78
N ALA A 11 4.76 13.86 29.02
CA ALA A 11 4.45 12.47 28.77
C ALA A 11 4.17 12.36 27.28
N SER A 12 5.16 11.89 26.51
CA SER A 12 4.90 11.27 25.21
C SER A 12 4.00 10.05 25.50
N LYS A 13 2.68 10.26 25.49
CA LYS A 13 1.70 9.18 25.63
C LYS A 13 2.00 8.22 24.49
N THR A 14 2.51 7.05 24.86
CA THR A 14 3.18 6.11 23.96
C THR A 14 2.15 5.31 23.18
N GLU A 15 1.45 5.98 22.25
CA GLU A 15 0.52 5.39 21.28
C GLU A 15 1.15 4.21 20.51
N TRP A 16 2.48 4.24 20.29
CA TRP A 16 3.19 3.18 19.57
C TRP A 16 3.15 1.82 20.29
N ARG A 17 3.12 1.78 21.62
CA ARG A 17 3.08 0.51 22.37
C ARG A 17 1.73 -0.19 22.19
N VAL A 18 0.65 0.58 22.34
CA VAL A 18 -0.73 0.09 22.13
C VAL A 18 -0.90 -0.40 20.70
N ARG A 19 -0.38 0.36 19.73
CA ARG A 19 -0.36 -0.05 18.31
C ARG A 19 0.45 -1.32 18.08
N ALA A 20 1.66 -1.41 18.64
CA ALA A 20 2.51 -2.58 18.49
C ALA A 20 1.83 -3.85 19.01
N ILE A 21 1.19 -3.79 20.19
CA ILE A 21 0.39 -4.89 20.73
C ILE A 21 -0.77 -5.21 19.79
N SER A 22 -1.50 -4.20 19.31
CA SER A 22 -2.65 -4.40 18.43
C SER A 22 -2.26 -5.04 17.08
N SER A 23 -1.12 -4.65 16.52
CA SER A 23 -0.62 -5.17 15.24
C SER A 23 -0.29 -6.67 15.29
N THR A 24 -0.02 -7.24 16.49
CA THR A 24 0.17 -8.70 16.64
C THR A 24 -1.06 -9.50 16.20
N ASN A 25 -2.25 -8.89 16.23
CA ASN A 25 -3.51 -9.51 15.85
C ASN A 25 -3.89 -9.32 14.36
N LEU A 26 -3.06 -8.65 13.56
CA LEU A 26 -3.37 -8.43 12.13
C LEU A 26 -3.54 -9.72 11.34
N HIS A 27 -2.88 -10.81 11.77
CA HIS A 27 -3.04 -12.13 11.17
C HIS A 27 -4.49 -12.64 11.23
N LEU A 28 -5.28 -12.27 12.24
CA LEU A 28 -6.69 -12.67 12.35
C LEU A 28 -7.55 -12.07 11.23
N ARG A 29 -7.22 -10.85 10.77
CA ARG A 29 -7.91 -10.19 9.65
C ARG A 29 -7.71 -10.94 8.33
N THR A 30 -6.64 -11.71 8.20
CA THR A 30 -6.32 -12.46 6.97
C THR A 30 -7.30 -13.61 6.68
N ASN A 31 -8.16 -13.96 7.64
CA ASN A 31 -9.19 -14.99 7.49
C ASN A 31 -10.46 -14.45 6.81
N HIS A 32 -10.73 -13.15 6.93
CA HIS A 32 -11.94 -12.51 6.42
C HIS A 32 -11.55 -11.30 5.57
N ILE A 33 -11.32 -11.55 4.29
CA ILE A 33 -10.97 -10.52 3.30
C ILE A 33 -12.10 -10.47 2.28
N TYR A 34 -12.68 -9.27 2.13
CA TYR A 34 -13.70 -8.98 1.14
C TYR A 34 -13.09 -8.15 0.02
N VAL A 35 -13.57 -8.36 -1.20
CA VAL A 35 -13.17 -7.59 -2.38
C VAL A 35 -14.43 -6.92 -2.89
N ASN A 36 -14.38 -5.60 -3.11
CA ASN A 36 -15.51 -4.90 -3.70
C ASN A 36 -15.71 -5.41 -5.15
N ALA A 37 -16.93 -5.81 -5.47
CA ALA A 37 -17.33 -6.28 -6.80
C ALA A 37 -18.13 -5.23 -7.59
N GLU A 38 -18.32 -4.04 -7.02
CA GLU A 38 -18.92 -2.90 -7.70
C GLU A 38 -17.98 -2.42 -8.82
N ASP A 39 -18.57 -1.99 -9.94
CA ASP A 39 -17.87 -1.42 -11.10
C ASP A 39 -16.93 -2.35 -11.89
N ILE A 40 -17.25 -3.65 -12.01
CA ILE A 40 -16.62 -4.50 -13.03
C ILE A 40 -17.05 -3.99 -14.41
N ARG A 41 -16.17 -3.25 -15.08
CA ARG A 41 -16.34 -2.85 -16.48
C ARG A 41 -15.88 -3.99 -17.37
N ASP A 42 -16.66 -4.33 -18.40
CA ASP A 42 -16.25 -5.28 -19.45
C ASP A 42 -15.03 -4.79 -20.25
N THR A 43 -14.70 -3.50 -20.13
CA THR A 43 -13.54 -2.85 -20.73
C THR A 43 -12.49 -2.55 -19.66
N GLY A 44 -11.37 -3.27 -19.64
CA GLY A 44 -10.24 -3.01 -18.74
C GLY A 44 -9.40 -4.26 -18.46
N TYR A 45 -8.36 -4.10 -17.66
CA TYR A 45 -7.55 -5.22 -17.17
C TYR A 45 -8.14 -5.83 -15.89
N THR A 46 -8.09 -7.15 -15.78
CA THR A 46 -8.41 -7.87 -14.54
C THR A 46 -7.14 -8.17 -13.77
N TYR A 47 -6.99 -7.63 -12.57
CA TYR A 47 -5.82 -7.84 -11.72
C TYR A 47 -6.03 -8.99 -10.75
N VAL A 48 -5.10 -9.95 -10.73
CA VAL A 48 -5.14 -11.11 -9.84
C VAL A 48 -4.03 -11.02 -8.81
N LEU A 49 -4.38 -10.82 -7.54
CA LEU A 49 -3.44 -10.74 -6.42
C LEU A 49 -3.34 -12.09 -5.68
N PRO A 50 -2.15 -12.71 -5.61
CA PRO A 50 -1.94 -13.93 -4.83
C PRO A 50 -2.21 -13.74 -3.34
N LYS A 51 -2.99 -14.64 -2.74
CA LYS A 51 -3.39 -14.55 -1.33
C LYS A 51 -2.21 -14.54 -0.38
N ASN A 52 -1.14 -15.29 -0.65
CA ASN A 52 0.05 -15.32 0.21
C ASN A 52 0.72 -13.94 0.32
N LEU A 53 0.82 -13.20 -0.79
CA LEU A 53 1.38 -11.84 -0.82
C LEU A 53 0.49 -10.88 -0.03
N LEU A 54 -0.82 -10.91 -0.27
CA LEU A 54 -1.78 -10.08 0.45
C LEU A 54 -1.76 -10.34 1.96
N LYS A 55 -1.79 -11.61 2.39
CA LYS A 55 -1.75 -11.98 3.81
C LYS A 55 -0.46 -11.48 4.47
N ARG A 56 0.68 -11.63 3.80
CA ARG A 56 1.96 -11.14 4.32
C ARG A 56 1.98 -9.63 4.42
N PHE A 57 1.47 -8.92 3.40
CA PHE A 57 1.38 -7.46 3.39
C PHE A 57 0.50 -6.93 4.54
N ILE A 58 -0.65 -7.56 4.81
CA ILE A 58 -1.50 -7.22 5.95
C ILE A 58 -0.77 -7.44 7.28
N GLN A 59 -0.02 -8.53 7.42
CA GLN A 59 0.66 -8.89 8.69
C GLN A 59 1.81 -7.95 9.08
N ILE A 60 2.45 -7.30 8.11
CA ILE A 60 3.56 -6.36 8.37
C ILE A 60 3.09 -4.90 8.50
N ALA A 61 1.78 -4.66 8.34
CA ALA A 61 1.19 -3.33 8.38
C ALA A 61 0.98 -2.82 9.82
N ASP A 62 0.34 -1.67 9.91
CA ASP A 62 -0.12 -1.05 11.15
C ASP A 62 -1.57 -0.57 10.99
N LEU A 63 -2.31 -0.48 12.10
CA LEU A 63 -3.73 -0.10 12.11
C LEU A 63 -3.97 1.40 11.88
N ARG A 64 -2.96 2.25 12.02
CA ARG A 64 -3.08 3.70 11.94
C ARG A 64 -2.15 4.31 10.91
N THR A 65 -0.94 3.80 10.76
CA THR A 65 0.02 4.28 9.76
C THR A 65 -0.13 3.50 8.46
N GLN A 66 -0.32 4.22 7.35
CA GLN A 66 -0.34 3.63 6.02
C GLN A 66 1.04 3.09 5.63
N ILE A 67 1.05 1.93 4.98
CA ILE A 67 2.21 1.39 4.27
C ILE A 67 1.82 1.10 2.83
N ALA A 68 2.78 1.13 1.92
CA ALA A 68 2.60 0.86 0.51
C ALA A 68 3.64 -0.11 -0.04
N ALA A 69 3.29 -0.76 -1.15
CA ALA A 69 4.22 -1.54 -1.95
C ALA A 69 3.96 -1.30 -3.44
N TYR A 70 5.02 -1.33 -4.23
CA TYR A 70 4.93 -1.37 -5.69
C TYR A 70 4.50 -2.76 -6.13
N MET A 71 3.52 -2.84 -7.03
CA MET A 71 3.05 -4.10 -7.60
C MET A 71 3.77 -4.36 -8.92
N TYR A 72 4.29 -5.58 -9.07
CA TYR A 72 4.92 -6.04 -10.30
C TYR A 72 4.32 -7.36 -10.74
N GLY A 73 4.13 -7.55 -12.03
CA GLY A 73 3.54 -8.76 -12.56
C GLY A 73 3.71 -8.92 -14.06
N ILE A 74 2.91 -9.82 -14.61
CA ILE A 74 2.91 -10.14 -16.04
C ILE A 74 1.53 -10.64 -16.45
N SER A 75 1.19 -10.51 -17.73
CA SER A 75 0.00 -11.14 -18.28
C SER A 75 0.27 -12.62 -18.61
N PRO A 76 -0.68 -13.54 -18.33
CA PRO A 76 -0.58 -14.91 -18.82
C PRO A 76 -0.41 -14.96 -20.34
N ARG A 77 0.29 -15.98 -20.84
CA ARG A 77 0.52 -16.16 -22.29
C ARG A 77 -0.79 -16.28 -23.08
N ASP A 78 -1.82 -16.82 -22.44
CA ASP A 78 -3.10 -17.13 -23.08
C ASP A 78 -4.13 -16.00 -22.95
N ASN A 79 -3.88 -14.99 -22.10
CA ASN A 79 -4.83 -13.90 -21.87
C ASN A 79 -4.12 -12.59 -21.48
N THR A 80 -4.04 -11.66 -22.44
CA THR A 80 -3.39 -10.35 -22.25
C THR A 80 -4.23 -9.36 -21.44
N GLN A 81 -5.52 -9.62 -21.24
CA GLN A 81 -6.41 -8.75 -20.44
C GLN A 81 -6.34 -9.04 -18.94
N VAL A 82 -5.63 -10.10 -18.54
CA VAL A 82 -5.41 -10.44 -17.12
C VAL A 82 -4.00 -10.03 -16.73
N LYS A 83 -3.86 -9.35 -15.60
CA LYS A 83 -2.58 -8.99 -14.99
C LYS A 83 -2.39 -9.80 -13.70
N GLU A 84 -1.47 -10.74 -13.71
CA GLU A 84 -1.14 -11.52 -12.51
C GLU A 84 -0.02 -10.83 -11.73
N ILE A 85 -0.32 -10.41 -10.50
CA ILE A 85 0.67 -9.80 -9.61
C ILE A 85 1.59 -10.90 -9.10
N ARG A 86 2.90 -10.76 -9.32
CA ARG A 86 3.92 -11.75 -8.97
C ARG A 86 4.81 -11.30 -7.82
N ALA A 87 4.97 -9.98 -7.63
CA ALA A 87 5.79 -9.42 -6.57
C ALA A 87 5.18 -8.15 -5.97
N LEU A 88 5.39 -7.97 -4.67
CA LEU A 88 5.19 -6.72 -3.95
C LEU A 88 6.56 -6.22 -3.49
N VAL A 89 6.95 -5.03 -3.92
CA VAL A 89 8.25 -4.44 -3.57
C VAL A 89 8.04 -3.33 -2.55
N ILE A 90 8.61 -3.55 -1.36
CA ILE A 90 8.56 -2.59 -0.25
C ILE A 90 9.88 -1.85 -0.23
N VAL A 91 9.80 -0.54 -0.48
CA VAL A 91 10.94 0.38 -0.40
C VAL A 91 10.96 1.08 0.98
N PRO A 92 12.09 1.69 1.38
CA PRO A 92 12.14 2.53 2.57
C PRO A 92 11.04 3.58 2.53
N GLN A 93 10.21 3.67 3.56
CA GLN A 93 9.03 4.53 3.56
C GLN A 93 8.62 4.92 4.98
N TYR A 94 7.82 5.98 5.09
CA TYR A 94 7.10 6.32 6.30
C TYR A 94 5.69 6.77 5.93
N GLY A 95 4.74 6.63 6.85
CA GLY A 95 3.35 6.97 6.61
C GLY A 95 2.74 7.76 7.74
N THR A 96 1.64 8.41 7.42
CA THR A 96 0.69 8.99 8.35
C THR A 96 -0.59 8.16 8.33
N HIS A 97 -1.67 8.68 8.90
CA HIS A 97 -3.00 8.06 8.82
C HIS A 97 -3.75 8.38 7.52
N GLN A 98 -3.22 9.29 6.70
CA GLN A 98 -3.85 9.78 5.46
C GLN A 98 -2.96 9.67 4.23
N SER A 99 -1.66 9.43 4.41
CA SER A 99 -0.68 9.41 3.34
C SER A 99 0.47 8.45 3.63
N VAL A 100 1.18 8.09 2.58
CA VAL A 100 2.46 7.37 2.61
C VAL A 100 3.49 8.14 1.80
N HIS A 101 4.73 8.13 2.26
CA HIS A 101 5.86 8.81 1.61
C HIS A 101 6.87 7.76 1.14
N LEU A 102 7.07 7.74 -0.18
CA LEU A 102 7.99 6.85 -0.88
C LEU A 102 9.17 7.66 -1.45
N PRO A 103 10.35 7.04 -1.61
CA PRO A 103 11.46 7.64 -2.33
C PRO A 103 11.11 7.80 -3.81
N ASN A 104 11.73 8.79 -4.46
CA ASN A 104 11.57 9.00 -5.91
C ASN A 104 12.26 7.90 -6.73
N MET A 105 13.25 7.20 -6.15
CA MET A 105 13.96 6.13 -6.84
C MET A 105 13.08 4.88 -6.91
N MET A 106 12.82 4.42 -8.13
CA MET A 106 12.09 3.19 -8.37
C MET A 106 12.92 1.96 -7.99
N PRO A 107 12.28 0.85 -7.60
CA PRO A 107 13.02 -0.36 -7.28
C PRO A 107 13.59 -0.98 -8.56
N GLU A 108 14.87 -1.35 -8.49
CA GLU A 108 15.58 -2.08 -9.53
C GLU A 108 16.15 -3.36 -8.91
N HIS A 109 15.79 -4.51 -9.47
CA HIS A 109 16.29 -5.80 -9.01
C HIS A 109 16.18 -6.85 -10.12
N GLU A 110 17.10 -7.82 -10.15
CA GLU A 110 17.13 -8.87 -11.17
C GLU A 110 15.80 -9.64 -11.25
N TYR A 111 15.22 -10.00 -10.10
CA TYR A 111 13.95 -10.75 -10.02
C TYR A 111 12.69 -10.01 -10.47
N ILE A 112 12.74 -8.69 -10.68
CA ILE A 112 11.60 -7.90 -11.17
C ILE A 112 11.84 -7.37 -12.58
N LYS A 113 12.99 -7.67 -13.18
CA LYS A 113 13.40 -7.15 -14.50
C LYS A 113 12.45 -7.57 -15.62
N ASP A 114 11.91 -8.78 -15.52
CA ASP A 114 11.00 -9.35 -16.51
C ASP A 114 9.52 -9.05 -16.23
N PHE A 115 9.24 -8.24 -15.19
CA PHE A 115 7.88 -7.86 -14.81
C PHE A 115 7.58 -6.42 -15.20
N GLU A 116 6.32 -6.17 -15.58
CA GLU A 116 5.80 -4.82 -15.78
C GLU A 116 5.31 -4.25 -14.43
N PRO A 117 5.46 -2.93 -14.20
CA PRO A 117 4.84 -2.28 -13.04
C PRO A 117 3.32 -2.25 -13.22
N LEU A 118 2.59 -2.56 -12.15
CA LEU A 118 1.13 -2.70 -12.13
C LEU A 118 0.45 -1.78 -11.11
N GLY A 119 1.12 -0.72 -10.67
CA GLY A 119 0.54 0.23 -9.71
C GLY A 119 1.07 0.06 -8.28
N LEU A 120 0.26 0.55 -7.33
CA LEU A 120 0.57 0.57 -5.89
C LEU A 120 -0.53 -0.14 -5.10
N ILE A 121 -0.13 -0.87 -4.06
CA ILE A 121 -1.04 -1.32 -3.00
C ILE A 121 -0.75 -0.52 -1.73
N VAL A 122 -1.78 -0.02 -1.06
CA VAL A 122 -1.65 0.83 0.13
C VAL A 122 -2.65 0.39 1.19
N THR A 123 -2.23 0.31 2.46
CA THR A 123 -3.15 0.08 3.57
C THR A 123 -3.88 1.37 3.94
N GLN A 124 -5.16 1.28 4.29
CA GLN A 124 -5.96 2.43 4.73
C GLN A 124 -6.57 2.17 6.12
N PRO A 125 -6.44 3.09 7.10
CA PRO A 125 -6.97 2.89 8.45
C PRO A 125 -8.50 2.82 8.51
N PHE A 126 -9.18 3.52 7.59
CA PHE A 126 -10.62 3.59 7.49
C PHE A 126 -11.02 3.36 6.04
N GLU A 127 -12.07 2.59 5.79
CA GLU A 127 -12.62 2.40 4.46
C GLU A 127 -13.31 3.68 3.96
N THR A 128 -13.09 4.03 2.70
CA THR A 128 -13.72 5.18 2.05
C THR A 128 -14.37 4.73 0.74
N ALA A 129 -15.51 5.32 0.39
CA ALA A 129 -16.20 5.03 -0.86
C ALA A 129 -15.46 5.54 -2.11
N GLN A 130 -14.48 6.44 -1.92
CA GLN A 130 -13.73 7.06 -2.99
C GLN A 130 -12.23 6.90 -2.78
N LEU A 131 -11.47 6.97 -3.87
CA LEU A 131 -10.01 6.98 -3.83
C LEU A 131 -9.50 8.21 -3.08
N SER A 132 -8.55 8.00 -2.18
CA SER A 132 -7.94 9.09 -1.43
C SER A 132 -7.20 10.08 -2.36
N PRO A 133 -7.45 11.40 -2.26
CA PRO A 133 -6.74 12.40 -3.07
C PRO A 133 -5.22 12.35 -2.90
N SER A 134 -4.72 12.05 -1.70
CA SER A 134 -3.28 11.92 -1.44
C SER A 134 -2.66 10.75 -2.20
N ILE A 135 -3.39 9.63 -2.31
CA ILE A 135 -2.94 8.45 -3.05
C ILE A 135 -3.03 8.70 -4.56
N LEU A 136 -4.09 9.36 -5.03
CA LEU A 136 -4.23 9.74 -6.44
C LEU A 136 -3.08 10.66 -6.89
N CYS A 137 -2.77 11.70 -6.11
CA CYS A 137 -1.65 12.60 -6.39
C CYS A 137 -0.31 11.86 -6.37
N LEU A 138 -0.10 10.95 -5.40
CA LEU A 138 1.11 10.13 -5.34
C LEU A 138 1.26 9.27 -6.60
N HIS A 139 0.19 8.59 -7.00
CA HIS A 139 0.19 7.74 -8.19
C HIS A 139 0.45 8.54 -9.46
N ALA A 140 -0.28 9.65 -9.65
CA ALA A 140 -0.11 10.54 -10.81
C ALA A 140 1.32 11.08 -10.91
N LYS A 141 1.94 11.44 -9.79
CA LYS A 141 3.35 11.86 -9.74
C LYS A 141 4.29 10.74 -10.19
N ILE A 142 4.10 9.52 -9.67
CA ILE A 142 4.93 8.37 -10.03
C ILE A 142 4.82 8.05 -11.52
N VAL A 143 3.61 8.03 -12.08
CA VAL A 143 3.40 7.80 -13.52
C VAL A 143 4.04 8.91 -14.36
N ALA A 144 3.90 10.18 -13.95
CA ALA A 144 4.49 11.30 -14.68
C ALA A 144 6.03 11.27 -14.70
N GLU A 145 6.65 10.82 -13.60
CA GLU A 145 8.11 10.75 -13.46
C GLU A 145 8.72 9.49 -14.10
N ASN A 146 7.93 8.43 -14.32
CA ASN A 146 8.41 7.13 -14.76
C ASN A 146 7.73 6.66 -16.05
N LYS A 147 8.38 6.88 -17.21
CA LYS A 147 7.85 6.52 -18.54
C LYS A 147 7.52 5.04 -18.73
N ASN A 148 8.07 4.16 -17.90
CA ASN A 148 7.80 2.72 -17.95
C ASN A 148 6.46 2.35 -17.30
N TRP A 149 5.81 3.30 -16.62
CA TRP A 149 4.47 3.14 -16.06
C TRP A 149 3.43 3.60 -17.06
N ASP A 150 2.57 2.68 -17.43
CA ASP A 150 1.47 2.94 -18.36
C ASP A 150 0.22 3.27 -17.55
N GLY A 151 -0.27 4.50 -17.67
CA GLY A 151 -1.43 4.98 -16.90
C GLY A 151 -2.73 4.23 -17.18
N ASP A 152 -2.83 3.54 -18.32
CA ASP A 152 -3.99 2.69 -18.64
C ASP A 152 -3.87 1.27 -18.03
N LYS A 153 -2.68 0.92 -17.50
CA LYS A 153 -2.36 -0.38 -16.87
C LYS A 153 -1.99 -0.29 -15.39
N THR A 154 -1.91 0.89 -14.81
CA THR A 154 -1.42 1.12 -13.44
C THR A 154 -2.40 1.89 -12.59
#